data_AF-A0A1Y3GCE7-F1
#
_entry.id   AF-A0A1Y3GCE7-F1
#
_cell.length_a   1.000
_cell.length_b   1.000
_cell.length_c   1.000
_cell.angle_alpha   90.00
_cell.angle_beta   90.00
_cell.angle_gamma   90.00
#
_symmetry.space_group_name_H-M   'P 1'
#
loop_
_entity.id
_entity.type
_entity.pdbx_description
1 polymer ?
#
loop_
_entity_poly.entity_id
_entity_poly.type
_entity_poly.pdbx_seq_one_letter_code
_entity_poly.pdbx_strand_id
1 'polypeptide(L)'
;MIWKKKPKFELEMSSEVKELVEERGLDQKSIKAAIQEGEKSGHKLVNKDDGSILAKKEGDNLTTYARYEKIDGDKMKLISAYGHKMSIEGPSSDGEGEEIEEWVCEACGGNAVEKNLDISYLGITRPVLGVYCPDCEQGYVSEDLAVKTLPTAANILEEKRA
;
A
#
# COMPACT_ATOMS: atom_id res chain seq x y z
N MET A 1 -1.41 9.77 -27.11
CA MET A 1 -0.73 10.52 -26.04
C MET A 1 -1.71 10.70 -24.87
N ILE A 2 -1.61 9.87 -23.84
CA ILE A 2 -2.49 9.96 -22.66
C ILE A 2 -1.85 10.96 -21.69
N TRP A 3 -2.37 12.18 -21.67
CA TRP A 3 -2.00 13.19 -20.66
C TRP A 3 -2.46 12.69 -19.28
N LYS A 4 -1.54 12.17 -18.45
CA LYS A 4 -1.83 11.93 -17.03
C LYS A 4 -2.00 13.28 -16.34
N LYS A 5 -3.26 13.65 -16.01
CA LYS A 5 -3.56 14.84 -15.18
C LYS A 5 -2.69 14.81 -13.93
N LYS A 6 -1.99 15.91 -13.64
CA LYS A 6 -1.23 16.07 -12.39
C LYS A 6 -2.19 15.92 -11.20
N PRO A 7 -1.76 15.31 -10.09
CA PRO A 7 -2.55 15.22 -8.87
C PRO A 7 -2.92 16.65 -8.42
N LYS A 8 -4.20 16.88 -8.14
CA LYS A 8 -4.74 18.20 -7.79
C LYS A 8 -4.81 18.39 -6.27
N PHE A 9 -3.73 18.04 -5.55
CA PHE A 9 -3.64 18.21 -4.11
C PHE A 9 -2.21 18.57 -3.67
N GLU A 10 -2.13 19.28 -2.56
CA GLU A 10 -0.90 19.60 -1.85
C GLU A 10 -0.61 18.49 -0.83
N LEU A 11 0.63 18.03 -0.79
CA LEU A 11 1.07 16.97 0.13
C LEU A 11 2.12 17.56 1.06
N GLU A 12 1.76 17.73 2.32
CA GLU A 12 2.63 18.15 3.40
C GLU A 12 3.39 16.94 3.94
N MET A 13 4.70 17.08 4.12
CA MET A 13 5.59 16.05 4.65
C MET A 13 6.50 16.72 5.68
N SER A 14 6.55 16.19 6.90
CA SER A 14 7.52 16.64 7.90
C SER A 14 8.94 16.32 7.43
N SER A 15 9.95 16.90 8.07
CA SER A 15 11.35 16.59 7.75
C SER A 15 11.65 15.11 7.97
N GLU A 16 11.16 14.52 9.08
CA GLU A 16 11.36 13.10 9.37
C GLU A 16 10.73 12.19 8.30
N VAL A 17 9.53 12.54 7.82
CA VAL A 17 8.85 11.77 6.76
C VAL A 17 9.57 11.88 5.43
N LYS A 18 10.15 13.04 5.11
CA LYS A 18 10.95 13.22 3.88
C LYS A 18 12.20 12.35 3.91
N GLU A 19 12.94 12.36 5.03
CA GLU A 19 14.13 11.53 5.21
C GLU A 19 13.80 10.04 5.08
N LEU A 20 12.71 9.58 5.72
CA LEU A 20 12.23 8.20 5.59
C LEU A 20 11.88 7.81 4.15
N VAL A 21 11.21 8.70 3.41
CA VAL A 21 10.84 8.48 2.01
C VAL A 21 12.07 8.37 1.12
N GLU A 22 13.06 9.24 1.33
CA GLU A 22 14.31 9.24 0.59
C GLU A 22 15.15 7.99 0.89
N GLU A 23 15.27 7.59 2.15
CA GLU A 23 15.96 6.35 2.57
C GLU A 23 15.34 5.11 1.92
N ARG A 24 14.01 5.10 1.79
CA ARG A 24 13.26 4.01 1.14
C ARG A 24 13.29 4.07 -0.39
N GLY A 25 13.96 5.06 -0.97
CA GLY A 25 14.09 5.24 -2.41
C GLY A 25 12.76 5.55 -3.12
N LEU A 26 11.78 6.11 -2.40
CA LEU A 26 10.49 6.48 -2.95
C LEU A 26 10.50 7.95 -3.42
N ASP A 27 9.88 8.19 -4.57
CA ASP A 27 9.73 9.54 -5.10
C ASP A 27 8.35 10.12 -4.77
N GLN A 28 8.26 11.44 -4.61
CA GLN A 28 6.99 12.11 -4.28
C GLN A 28 5.90 11.86 -5.34
N LYS A 29 6.26 11.61 -6.60
CA LYS A 29 5.29 11.39 -7.67
C LYS A 29 4.64 10.01 -7.54
N SER A 30 5.36 8.95 -7.16
CA SER A 30 4.75 7.63 -6.89
C SER A 30 3.83 7.68 -5.68
N ILE A 31 4.24 8.35 -4.60
CA ILE A 31 3.41 8.57 -3.39
C ILE A 31 2.10 9.28 -3.76
N LYS A 32 2.19 10.41 -4.48
CA LYS A 32 0.99 11.13 -4.91
C LYS A 32 0.10 10.30 -5.83
N ALA A 33 0.69 9.43 -6.65
CA ALA A 33 -0.07 8.56 -7.53
C ALA A 33 -0.82 7.46 -6.76
N ALA A 34 -0.28 6.96 -5.64
CA ALA A 34 -0.96 6.04 -4.73
C ALA A 34 -2.16 6.70 -4.05
N ILE A 35 -1.96 7.89 -3.47
CA ILE A 35 -3.04 8.68 -2.88
C ILE A 35 -4.13 8.97 -3.92
N GLN A 36 -3.77 9.44 -5.11
CA GLN A 36 -4.73 9.75 -6.16
C GLN A 36 -5.53 8.52 -6.63
N GLU A 37 -4.89 7.35 -6.69
CA GLU A 37 -5.58 6.10 -7.04
C GLU A 37 -6.62 5.74 -5.98
N GLY A 38 -6.23 5.76 -4.70
CA GLY A 38 -7.14 5.51 -3.59
C GLY A 38 -8.29 6.50 -3.55
N GLU A 39 -8.02 7.80 -3.68
CA GLU A 39 -9.06 8.84 -3.65
C GLU A 39 -10.03 8.76 -4.84
N LYS A 40 -9.54 8.34 -6.01
CA LYS A 40 -10.39 8.22 -7.22
C LYS A 40 -11.24 6.96 -7.21
N SER A 41 -10.67 5.84 -6.77
CA SER A 41 -11.33 4.53 -6.84
C SER A 41 -12.13 4.19 -5.57
N GLY A 42 -11.79 4.79 -4.44
CA GLY A 42 -12.24 4.36 -3.12
C GLY A 42 -11.48 3.14 -2.57
N HIS A 43 -10.59 2.52 -3.35
CA HIS A 43 -9.77 1.37 -2.93
C HIS A 43 -8.61 1.82 -2.03
N LYS A 44 -8.98 2.21 -0.82
CA LYS A 44 -8.11 2.61 0.28
C LYS A 44 -8.73 2.13 1.59
N LEU A 45 -7.91 1.98 2.60
CA LEU A 45 -8.35 1.63 3.94
C LEU A 45 -8.35 2.89 4.80
N VAL A 46 -9.40 3.08 5.58
CA VAL A 46 -9.53 4.15 6.57
C VAL A 46 -9.40 3.53 7.94
N ASN A 47 -8.51 4.10 8.73
CA ASN A 47 -8.28 3.74 10.11
C ASN A 47 -9.37 4.36 10.98
N LYS A 48 -10.11 3.56 11.75
CA LYS A 48 -11.17 4.02 12.65
C LYS A 48 -10.64 4.69 13.91
N ASP A 49 -9.42 4.38 14.34
CA ASP A 49 -8.86 4.86 15.59
C ASP A 49 -8.29 6.28 15.45
N ASP A 50 -7.52 6.53 14.38
CA ASP A 50 -6.85 7.82 14.15
C ASP A 50 -7.34 8.58 12.91
N GLY A 51 -8.22 7.99 12.09
CA GLY A 51 -8.73 8.62 10.87
C GLY A 51 -7.74 8.65 9.70
N SER A 52 -6.55 8.05 9.86
CA SER A 52 -5.56 7.97 8.80
C SER A 52 -6.02 7.04 7.68
N ILE A 53 -5.49 7.27 6.48
CA ILE A 53 -5.89 6.58 5.26
C ILE A 53 -4.68 5.88 4.69
N LEU A 54 -4.81 4.59 4.38
CA LEU A 54 -3.83 3.80 3.65
C LEU A 54 -4.30 3.60 2.20
N ALA A 55 -3.60 4.27 1.28
CA ALA A 55 -3.78 4.05 -0.15
C ALA A 55 -2.57 3.32 -0.74
N LYS A 56 -2.80 2.59 -1.83
CA LYS A 56 -1.74 1.92 -2.60
C LYS A 56 -1.86 2.21 -4.08
N LYS A 57 -0.77 1.98 -4.80
CA LYS A 57 -0.77 1.81 -6.25
C LYS A 57 0.20 0.69 -6.60
N GLU A 58 -0.33 -0.32 -7.26
CA GLU A 58 0.45 -1.36 -7.90
C GLU A 58 0.96 -0.83 -9.25
N GLY A 59 2.24 -1.06 -9.51
CA GLY A 59 2.90 -0.79 -10.78
C GLY A 59 3.79 -1.96 -11.16
N ASP A 60 4.31 -1.94 -12.40
CA ASP A 60 4.98 -3.09 -13.01
C ASP A 60 6.13 -3.70 -12.16
N ASN A 61 6.84 -2.87 -11.39
CA ASN A 61 8.00 -3.30 -10.59
C ASN A 61 7.98 -2.80 -9.13
N LEU A 62 6.92 -2.10 -8.74
CA LEU A 62 6.84 -1.46 -7.42
C LEU A 62 5.38 -1.23 -7.06
N THR A 63 5.00 -1.78 -5.91
CA THR A 63 3.79 -1.38 -5.21
C THR A 63 4.16 -0.30 -4.20
N THR A 64 3.54 0.88 -4.33
CA THR A 64 3.77 2.02 -3.43
C THR A 64 2.56 2.21 -2.53
N TYR A 65 2.81 2.40 -1.24
CA TYR A 65 1.83 2.68 -0.21
C TYR A 65 2.03 4.09 0.34
N ALA A 66 0.93 4.75 0.67
CA ALA A 66 0.93 6.04 1.34
C ALA A 66 -0.08 6.00 2.49
N ARG A 67 0.39 6.21 3.72
CA ARG A 67 -0.45 6.49 4.89
C ARG A 67 -0.51 8.00 5.09
N TYR A 68 -1.71 8.58 5.12
CA TYR A 68 -1.89 10.03 5.16
C TYR A 68 -3.18 10.43 5.86
N GLU A 69 -3.26 11.69 6.25
CA GLU A 69 -4.46 12.34 6.78
C GLU A 69 -4.94 13.41 5.81
N LYS A 70 -6.25 13.65 5.79
CA LYS A 70 -6.85 14.80 5.12
C LYS A 70 -6.92 15.95 6.13
N ILE A 71 -6.33 17.10 5.80
CA ILE A 71 -6.38 18.29 6.67
C ILE A 71 -7.60 19.14 6.32
N ASP A 72 -7.60 19.73 5.12
CA ASP A 72 -8.67 20.63 4.63
C ASP A 72 -8.65 20.69 3.10
N GLY A 73 -9.81 20.49 2.47
CA GLY A 73 -9.96 20.59 1.00
C GLY A 73 -8.96 19.72 0.22
N ASP A 74 -8.11 20.36 -0.58
CA ASP A 74 -7.07 19.73 -1.42
C ASP A 74 -5.71 19.58 -0.69
N LYS A 75 -5.66 19.64 0.65
CA LYS A 75 -4.44 19.45 1.45
C LYS A 75 -4.42 18.13 2.21
N MET A 76 -3.31 17.41 2.08
CA MET A 76 -3.08 16.12 2.73
C MET A 76 -1.75 16.13 3.45
N LYS A 77 -1.67 15.46 4.60
CA LYS A 77 -0.44 15.28 5.36
C LYS A 77 0.00 13.83 5.27
N LEU A 78 1.21 13.60 4.77
CA LEU A 78 1.78 12.27 4.73
C LEU A 78 2.26 11.87 6.14
N ILE A 79 1.83 10.70 6.60
CA ILE A 79 2.32 10.07 7.84
C ILE A 79 3.51 9.16 7.51
N SER A 80 3.38 8.33 6.48
CA SER A 80 4.43 7.40 6.04
C SER A 80 4.21 6.99 4.59
N ALA A 81 5.28 6.56 3.92
CA ALA A 81 5.20 5.88 2.64
C ALA A 81 6.26 4.78 2.56
N TYR A 82 5.91 3.68 1.92
CA TYR A 82 6.72 2.47 1.79
C TYR A 82 6.34 1.71 0.51
N GLY A 83 7.13 0.71 0.14
CA GLY A 83 6.85 -0.07 -1.06
C GLY A 83 7.66 -1.35 -1.15
N HIS A 84 7.24 -2.25 -2.04
CA HIS A 84 7.91 -3.51 -2.32
C HIS A 84 7.84 -3.85 -3.81
N LYS A 85 8.81 -4.63 -4.30
CA LYS A 85 8.92 -5.01 -5.72
C LYS A 85 8.04 -6.19 -6.13
N MET A 86 7.40 -6.85 -5.16
CA MET A 86 6.64 -8.07 -5.41
C MET A 86 5.18 -7.78 -5.79
N SER A 87 4.58 -8.64 -6.61
CA SER A 87 3.18 -8.55 -7.03
C SER A 87 2.27 -9.20 -5.99
N ILE A 88 1.09 -8.62 -5.75
CA ILE A 88 0.05 -9.22 -4.89
C ILE A 88 -0.95 -9.92 -5.80
N GLU A 89 -1.02 -11.25 -5.72
CA GLU A 89 -1.89 -12.06 -6.58
C GLU A 89 -3.31 -12.19 -6.01
N GLY A 90 -3.47 -11.97 -4.70
CA GLY A 90 -4.73 -12.12 -3.98
C GLY A 90 -4.58 -13.00 -2.74
N PRO A 91 -5.67 -13.49 -2.15
CA PRO A 91 -5.61 -14.36 -0.98
C PRO A 91 -5.05 -15.76 -1.32
N SER A 92 -4.18 -16.31 -0.47
CA SER A 92 -3.50 -17.60 -0.69
C SER A 92 -4.40 -18.85 -0.63
N SER A 93 -5.58 -18.73 -0.03
CA SER A 93 -6.56 -19.81 0.04
C SER A 93 -7.97 -19.29 0.32
N ASP A 94 -8.95 -20.14 0.03
CA ASP A 94 -10.31 -19.98 0.53
C ASP A 94 -10.32 -20.10 2.07
N GLY A 95 -11.20 -19.32 2.71
CA GLY A 95 -11.27 -19.23 4.17
C GLY A 95 -11.57 -17.81 4.64
N GLU A 96 -12.26 -17.70 5.78
CA GLU A 96 -12.54 -16.43 6.44
C GLU A 96 -11.25 -15.91 7.08
N GLY A 97 -10.88 -14.66 6.77
CA GLY A 97 -9.79 -13.97 7.48
C GLY A 97 -10.28 -13.50 8.86
N GLU A 98 -9.36 -13.04 9.70
CA GLU A 98 -9.72 -12.48 11.01
C GLU A 98 -10.09 -11.01 10.84
N GLU A 99 -11.31 -10.59 11.19
CA GLU A 99 -11.70 -9.18 11.08
C GLU A 99 -10.76 -8.27 11.89
N ILE A 100 -10.34 -7.16 11.27
CA ILE A 100 -9.54 -6.13 11.93
C ILE A 100 -10.43 -4.91 12.12
N GLU A 101 -10.78 -4.61 13.36
CA GLU A 101 -11.70 -3.51 13.68
C GLU A 101 -11.17 -2.12 13.27
N GLU A 102 -9.85 -1.98 13.19
CA GLU A 102 -9.15 -0.73 12.85
C GLU A 102 -9.39 -0.28 11.41
N TRP A 103 -9.42 -1.20 10.44
CA TRP A 103 -9.38 -0.85 9.02
C TRP A 103 -10.71 -1.08 8.32
N VAL A 104 -11.24 -0.04 7.67
CA VAL A 104 -12.44 -0.10 6.84
C VAL A 104 -12.11 0.27 5.41
N CYS A 105 -12.62 -0.49 4.44
CA CYS A 105 -12.49 -0.12 3.04
C CYS A 105 -13.46 1.01 2.69
N GLU A 106 -12.96 2.12 2.13
CA GLU A 106 -13.84 3.24 1.79
C GLU A 106 -14.76 2.95 0.58
N ALA A 107 -14.37 2.03 -0.31
CA ALA A 107 -15.17 1.69 -1.49
C ALA A 107 -16.46 0.91 -1.15
N CYS A 108 -16.38 -0.09 -0.26
CA CYS A 108 -17.54 -0.92 0.11
C CYS A 108 -18.11 -0.60 1.50
N GLY A 109 -17.35 0.05 2.38
CA GLY A 109 -17.71 0.28 3.78
C GLY A 109 -17.52 -0.93 4.70
N GLY A 110 -17.05 -2.06 4.18
CA GLY A 110 -16.78 -3.29 4.94
C GLY A 110 -15.47 -3.22 5.75
N ASN A 111 -15.41 -4.00 6.83
CA ASN A 111 -14.17 -4.19 7.60
C ASN A 111 -13.15 -4.96 6.75
N ALA A 112 -11.89 -4.57 6.87
CA ALA A 112 -10.80 -5.38 6.36
C ALA A 112 -10.55 -6.57 7.28
N VAL A 113 -9.95 -7.62 6.73
CA VAL A 113 -9.56 -8.82 7.45
C VAL A 113 -8.05 -9.03 7.36
N GLU A 114 -7.47 -9.67 8.36
CA GLU A 114 -6.14 -10.23 8.29
C GLU A 114 -6.18 -11.56 7.56
N LYS A 115 -5.39 -11.70 6.49
CA LYS A 115 -5.35 -12.91 5.67
C LYS A 115 -4.00 -13.09 5.00
N ASN A 116 -3.64 -14.34 4.72
CA ASN A 116 -2.49 -14.63 3.86
C ASN A 116 -2.78 -14.18 2.43
N LEU A 117 -1.91 -13.34 1.91
CA LEU A 117 -1.87 -12.86 0.54
C LEU A 117 -0.73 -13.58 -0.20
N ASP A 118 -1.04 -14.15 -1.35
CA ASP A 118 -0.03 -14.66 -2.26
C ASP A 118 0.71 -13.50 -2.89
N ILE A 119 2.03 -13.51 -2.67
CA ILE A 119 2.94 -12.52 -3.22
C ILE A 119 3.94 -13.22 -4.13
N SER A 120 4.05 -12.71 -5.36
CA SER A 120 4.90 -13.27 -6.41
C SER A 120 6.09 -12.39 -6.71
N TYR A 121 7.27 -13.01 -6.83
CA TYR A 121 8.48 -12.36 -7.31
C TYR A 121 9.36 -13.35 -8.05
N LEU A 122 9.84 -12.96 -9.24
CA LEU A 122 10.70 -13.82 -10.07
C LEU A 122 10.11 -15.24 -10.22
N GLY A 123 8.82 -15.34 -10.53
CA GLY A 123 8.11 -16.61 -10.75
C GLY A 123 7.99 -17.52 -9.51
N ILE A 124 8.30 -17.01 -8.32
CA ILE A 124 8.12 -17.72 -7.05
C ILE A 124 7.01 -17.00 -6.29
N THR A 125 6.00 -17.76 -5.86
CA THR A 125 4.87 -17.26 -5.08
C THR A 125 4.99 -17.76 -3.64
N ARG A 126 4.78 -16.87 -2.68
CA ARG A 126 4.77 -17.18 -1.24
C ARG A 126 3.64 -16.44 -0.55
N PRO A 127 2.94 -17.09 0.40
CA PRO A 127 1.97 -16.41 1.24
C PRO A 127 2.67 -15.46 2.22
N VAL A 128 2.10 -14.28 2.44
CA VAL A 128 2.45 -13.39 3.55
C VAL A 128 1.19 -12.89 4.24
N LEU A 129 1.26 -12.65 5.54
CA LEU A 129 0.15 -12.07 6.28
C LEU A 129 -0.06 -10.61 5.85
N GLY A 130 -1.28 -10.24 5.47
CA GLY A 130 -1.61 -8.89 5.04
C GLY A 130 -3.03 -8.50 5.42
N VAL A 131 -3.38 -7.26 5.09
CA VAL A 131 -4.73 -6.72 5.29
C VAL A 131 -5.48 -6.84 3.97
N TYR A 132 -6.68 -7.40 3.98
CA TYR A 132 -7.45 -7.70 2.79
C TYR A 132 -8.87 -7.19 2.91
N CYS A 133 -9.37 -6.51 1.89
CA CYS A 133 -10.79 -6.21 1.77
C CYS A 133 -11.46 -7.36 0.99
N PRO A 134 -12.35 -8.16 1.60
CA PRO A 134 -13.00 -9.28 0.92
C PRO A 134 -14.01 -8.85 -0.14
N ASP A 135 -14.69 -7.71 0.04
CA ASP A 135 -15.71 -7.24 -0.92
C ASP A 135 -15.10 -6.62 -2.18
N CYS A 136 -13.96 -5.91 -2.03
CA CYS A 136 -13.28 -5.23 -3.14
C CYS A 136 -12.08 -6.02 -3.69
N GLU A 137 -11.78 -7.16 -3.08
CA GLU A 137 -10.65 -8.03 -3.39
C GLU A 137 -9.29 -7.31 -3.41
N GLN A 138 -9.10 -6.35 -2.49
CA GLN A 138 -7.88 -5.54 -2.41
C GLN A 138 -6.99 -5.99 -1.26
N GLY A 139 -5.77 -6.45 -1.58
CA GLY A 139 -4.73 -6.79 -0.61
C GLY A 139 -3.75 -5.66 -0.32
N TYR A 140 -3.36 -5.50 0.94
CA TYR A 140 -2.42 -4.51 1.42
C TYR A 140 -1.39 -5.19 2.32
N VAL A 141 -0.14 -4.74 2.24
CA VAL A 141 0.95 -5.22 3.08
C VAL A 141 1.29 -4.14 4.10
N SER A 142 1.61 -4.54 5.32
CA SER A 142 2.04 -3.62 6.37
C SER A 142 3.41 -2.99 6.05
N GLU A 143 3.67 -1.83 6.66
CA GLU A 143 4.94 -1.13 6.51
C GLU A 143 6.14 -1.99 6.94
N ASP A 144 6.02 -2.71 8.05
CA ASP A 144 7.08 -3.57 8.58
C ASP A 144 7.47 -4.67 7.59
N LEU A 145 6.47 -5.34 7.00
CA LEU A 145 6.69 -6.36 5.98
C LEU A 145 7.32 -5.78 4.72
N ALA A 146 6.82 -4.64 4.24
CA ALA A 146 7.31 -4.01 3.03
C ALA A 146 8.75 -3.48 3.15
N VAL A 147 9.17 -3.03 4.34
CA VAL A 147 10.49 -2.44 4.57
C VAL A 147 11.53 -3.46 5.03
N LYS A 148 11.13 -4.54 5.74
CA LYS A 148 12.08 -5.52 6.30
C LYS A 148 12.03 -6.88 5.61
N THR A 149 10.87 -7.51 5.64
CA THR A 149 10.71 -8.92 5.26
C THR A 149 10.75 -9.12 3.74
N LEU A 150 9.96 -8.35 2.99
CA LEU A 150 9.89 -8.49 1.54
C LEU A 150 11.20 -8.12 0.83
N PRO A 151 11.93 -7.04 1.20
CA PRO A 151 13.23 -6.74 0.60
C PRO A 151 14.26 -7.84 0.87
N THR A 152 14.30 -8.38 2.08
CA THR A 152 15.19 -9.51 2.43
C THR A 152 14.87 -10.73 1.58
N ALA A 153 13.58 -11.09 1.45
CA ALA A 153 13.15 -12.20 0.61
C ALA A 153 13.50 -11.96 -0.88
N ALA A 154 13.29 -10.74 -1.39
CA ALA A 154 13.65 -10.38 -2.77
C ALA A 154 15.15 -10.57 -3.04
N ASN A 155 16.01 -10.08 -2.14
CA ASN A 155 17.46 -10.22 -2.26
C ASN A 155 17.89 -11.70 -2.32
N ILE A 156 17.35 -12.54 -1.44
CA ILE A 156 17.64 -13.99 -1.44
C ILE A 156 17.23 -14.65 -2.77
N LEU A 157 16.11 -14.24 -3.35
CA LEU A 157 15.63 -14.77 -4.63
C LEU A 157 16.46 -14.27 -5.81
N GLU A 158 16.92 -13.02 -5.78
CA GLU A 158 17.82 -12.43 -6.76
C GLU A 158 19.19 -13.14 -6.74
N GLU A 159 19.78 -13.35 -5.56
CA GLU A 159 21.06 -14.05 -5.41
C GLU A 159 21.03 -15.50 -5.90
N LYS A 160 19.89 -16.20 -5.74
CA LYS A 160 19.73 -17.58 -6.25
C LYS A 160 19.57 -17.68 -7.77
N ARG A 161 19.32 -16.56 -8.44
CA ARG A 161 19.15 -16.48 -9.90
C ARG A 161 20.36 -15.87 -10.62
N ALA A 162 21.27 -15.23 -9.88
CA ALA A 162 22.54 -14.72 -10.38
C ALA A 162 23.59 -15.84 -10.53
#